data_AF-A0A8S3XB27-F1
#
_entry.id   AF-A0A8S3XB27-F1
#
_cell.length_a   1.000
_cell.length_b   1.000
_cell.length_c   1.000
_cell.angle_alpha   90.00
_cell.angle_beta   90.00
_cell.angle_gamma   90.00
#
_symmetry.space_group_name_H-M   'P 1'
#
loop_
_entity.id
_entity.type
_entity.pdbx_description
1 polymer ?
#
loop_
_entity_poly.entity_id
_entity_poly.type
_entity_poly.pdbx_seq_one_letter_code
_entity_poly.pdbx_strand_id
1 'polypeptide(L)'
;MPEDGLPEPPFYYVALALLAGGLTVCFISTLGIWATYMPGYILLTIYFLVVLSLLLCECAGGVLAAIWPRCVGLQSARGGAVGALQAYYAVPDYEEFTAAVDLAQTYLQCCGITDARNYDMSVWQLRRLGPRGLSVPLSCCVQTEDVSYLNPVPVNQSRCQDIQPNPTYRHAQVYGLQCSSVEHRLFG
;
A
#
# COMPACT_ATOMS: atom_id res chain seq x y z
N MET A 1 -12.56 -26.43 -3.38
CA MET A 1 -11.14 -26.78 -3.61
C MET A 1 -10.45 -26.49 -2.30
N PRO A 2 -9.73 -27.44 -1.68
CA PRO A 2 -9.24 -27.26 -0.31
C PRO A 2 -8.20 -26.15 -0.33
N GLU A 3 -8.44 -25.17 0.53
CA GLU A 3 -7.65 -23.98 0.71
C GLU A 3 -6.40 -24.39 1.50
N ASP A 4 -5.23 -24.39 0.86
CA ASP A 4 -3.96 -24.39 1.56
C ASP A 4 -3.91 -23.09 2.37
N GLY A 5 -4.36 -23.20 3.62
CA GLY A 5 -4.62 -22.10 4.53
C GLY A 5 -3.34 -21.38 4.88
N LEU A 6 -3.15 -20.21 4.27
CA LEU A 6 -2.31 -19.16 4.82
C LEU A 6 -3.04 -18.57 6.04
N PRO A 7 -2.52 -18.71 7.27
CA PRO A 7 -3.17 -18.20 8.47
C PRO A 7 -3.20 -16.68 8.56
N GLU A 8 -2.36 -16.00 7.76
CA GLU A 8 -2.10 -14.56 7.84
C GLU A 8 -2.47 -13.85 6.51
N PRO A 9 -2.84 -12.56 6.54
CA PRO A 9 -3.17 -11.79 5.35
C PRO A 9 -1.97 -11.72 4.37
N PRO A 10 -2.19 -11.63 3.04
CA PRO A 10 -1.11 -11.65 2.05
C PRO A 10 -0.09 -10.52 2.23
N PHE A 11 -0.50 -9.40 2.81
CA PHE A 11 0.37 -8.26 3.14
C PHE A 11 1.46 -8.62 4.17
N TYR A 12 1.19 -9.55 5.09
CA TYR A 12 2.16 -10.00 6.09
C TYR A 12 3.39 -10.66 5.43
N TYR A 13 3.15 -11.56 4.47
CA TYR A 13 4.23 -12.23 3.74
C TYR A 13 5.04 -11.28 2.87
N VAL A 14 4.37 -10.30 2.24
CA VAL A 14 5.05 -9.26 1.47
C VAL A 14 5.93 -8.40 2.39
N ALA A 15 5.42 -7.97 3.55
CA ALA A 15 6.20 -7.21 4.53
C ALA A 15 7.41 -8.02 5.05
N LEU A 16 7.21 -9.30 5.36
CA LEU A 16 8.28 -10.20 5.81
C LEU A 16 9.36 -10.38 4.73
N ALA A 17 8.96 -10.56 3.47
CA ALA A 17 9.90 -10.68 2.36
C ALA A 17 10.71 -9.39 2.15
N LEU A 18 10.08 -8.22 2.24
CA LEU A 18 10.76 -6.91 2.16
C LEU A 18 11.77 -6.73 3.30
N LEU A 19 11.38 -7.10 4.53
CA LEU A 19 12.25 -7.03 5.70
C LEU A 19 13.46 -7.97 5.57
N ALA A 20 13.23 -9.22 5.16
CA ALA A 20 14.31 -10.18 4.93
C ALA A 20 15.25 -9.69 3.81
N GLY A 21 14.71 -9.18 2.71
CA GLY A 21 15.47 -8.59 1.61
C GLY A 21 16.37 -7.44 2.10
N GLY A 22 15.81 -6.47 2.82
CA GLY A 22 16.57 -5.35 3.39
C GLY A 22 17.71 -5.79 4.30
N LEU A 23 17.47 -6.76 5.18
CA LEU A 23 18.50 -7.32 6.05
C LEU A 23 19.62 -8.00 5.26
N THR A 24 19.30 -8.73 4.20
CA THR A 24 20.34 -9.36 3.35
C THR A 24 21.21 -8.32 2.66
N VAL A 25 20.63 -7.22 2.16
CA VAL A 25 21.38 -6.12 1.53
C VAL A 25 22.29 -5.44 2.53
N CYS A 26 21.81 -5.17 3.74
CA CYS A 26 22.64 -4.61 4.82
C CYS A 26 23.80 -5.55 5.17
N PHE A 27 23.54 -6.85 5.31
CA PHE A 27 24.57 -7.84 5.62
C PHE A 27 25.65 -7.88 4.54
N ILE A 28 25.26 -7.96 3.27
CA ILE A 28 26.19 -7.98 2.13
C ILE A 28 26.99 -6.67 2.07
N SER A 29 26.35 -5.53 2.30
CA SER A 29 27.03 -4.22 2.31
C SER A 29 28.14 -4.16 3.36
N THR A 30 27.90 -4.68 4.56
CA THR A 30 28.93 -4.75 5.61
C THR A 30 30.08 -5.69 5.23
N LEU A 31 29.78 -6.84 4.62
CA LEU A 31 30.81 -7.75 4.10
C LEU A 31 31.66 -7.10 3.01
N GLY A 32 31.09 -6.21 2.19
CA GLY A 32 31.84 -5.45 1.18
C GLY A 32 32.89 -4.51 1.78
N ILE A 33 32.55 -3.87 2.91
CA ILE A 33 33.50 -3.03 3.66
C ILE A 33 34.66 -3.91 4.15
N TRP A 34 34.37 -5.06 4.77
CA TRP A 34 35.38 -6.02 5.22
C TRP A 34 36.24 -6.59 4.08
N ALA A 35 35.62 -6.88 2.93
CA ALA A 35 36.29 -7.41 1.74
C ALA A 35 37.35 -6.44 1.19
N THR A 36 37.13 -5.14 1.35
CA THR A 36 38.07 -4.09 0.88
C THR A 36 39.31 -3.98 1.77
N TYR A 37 39.19 -4.30 3.06
CA TYR A 37 40.33 -4.30 4.00
C TYR A 37 41.23 -5.53 3.87
N MET A 38 40.71 -6.64 3.32
CA MET A 38 41.47 -7.87 3.16
C MET A 38 42.25 -7.86 1.82
N PRO A 39 43.57 -8.10 1.82
CA PRO A 39 44.37 -8.13 0.60
C PRO A 39 44.15 -9.45 -0.17
N GLY A 40 43.07 -9.53 -0.95
CA GLY A 40 42.75 -10.70 -1.76
C GLY A 40 41.81 -10.40 -2.93
N TYR A 41 42.35 -10.35 -4.15
CA TYR A 41 41.57 -10.13 -5.39
C TYR A 41 40.46 -11.18 -5.59
N ILE A 42 40.66 -12.40 -5.11
CA ILE A 42 39.67 -13.49 -5.20
C ILE A 42 38.41 -13.14 -4.39
N LEU A 43 38.58 -12.64 -3.16
CA LEU A 43 37.47 -12.32 -2.26
C LEU A 43 36.67 -11.11 -2.77
N LEU A 44 37.36 -10.10 -3.30
CA LEU A 44 36.73 -8.96 -3.98
C LEU A 44 35.94 -9.39 -5.23
N THR A 45 36.50 -10.32 -6.03
CA THR A 45 35.83 -10.82 -7.25
C THR A 45 34.58 -11.61 -6.91
N ILE A 46 34.63 -12.49 -5.90
CA ILE A 46 33.45 -13.24 -5.43
C ILE A 46 32.37 -12.28 -4.93
N TYR A 47 32.75 -11.26 -4.14
CA TYR A 47 31.83 -10.24 -3.67
C TYR A 47 31.14 -9.50 -4.83
N PHE A 48 31.91 -9.06 -5.83
CA PHE A 48 31.37 -8.41 -7.02
C PHE A 48 30.38 -9.32 -7.78
N LEU A 49 30.69 -10.60 -7.95
CA LEU A 49 29.79 -11.55 -8.61
C LEU A 49 28.48 -11.77 -7.83
N VAL A 50 28.52 -11.79 -6.50
CA VAL A 50 27.32 -11.89 -5.65
C VAL A 50 26.46 -10.64 -5.78
N VAL A 51 27.06 -9.45 -5.73
CA VAL A 51 26.30 -8.20 -5.91
C VAL A 51 25.71 -8.11 -7.32
N LEU A 52 26.47 -8.50 -8.35
CA LEU A 52 25.98 -8.53 -9.73
C LEU A 52 24.81 -9.50 -9.91
N SER A 53 24.87 -10.69 -9.32
CA SER A 53 23.78 -11.66 -9.41
C SER A 53 22.51 -11.17 -8.69
N LEU A 54 22.66 -10.51 -7.54
CA LEU A 54 21.54 -9.88 -6.83
C LEU A 54 20.91 -8.76 -7.66
N LEU A 55 21.71 -7.91 -8.28
CA LEU A 55 21.21 -6.86 -9.17
C LEU A 55 20.40 -7.44 -10.34
N LEU A 56 20.90 -8.51 -10.96
CA LEU A 56 20.17 -9.20 -12.05
C LEU A 56 18.86 -9.81 -11.55
N CYS A 57 18.86 -10.44 -10.37
CA CYS A 57 17.64 -10.97 -9.75
C CYS A 57 16.63 -9.86 -9.43
N GLU A 58 17.09 -8.71 -8.92
CA GLU A 58 16.23 -7.56 -8.62
C GLU A 58 15.64 -6.96 -9.90
N CYS A 59 16.45 -6.77 -10.95
CA CYS A 59 15.96 -6.31 -12.26
C CYS A 59 14.93 -7.28 -12.84
N ALA A 60 15.18 -8.59 -12.79
CA ALA A 60 14.24 -9.60 -13.25
C ALA A 60 12.95 -9.57 -12.42
N GLY A 61 13.05 -9.47 -11.09
CA GLY A 61 11.93 -9.31 -10.17
C GLY A 61 11.10 -8.06 -10.47
N GLY A 62 11.75 -6.91 -10.72
CA GLY A 62 11.11 -5.65 -11.08
C GLY A 62 10.38 -5.73 -12.43
N VAL A 63 10.99 -6.32 -13.44
CA VAL A 63 10.34 -6.55 -14.74
C VAL A 63 9.15 -7.49 -14.60
N LEU A 64 9.30 -8.58 -13.85
CA LEU A 64 8.19 -9.49 -13.54
C LEU A 64 7.08 -8.76 -12.81
N ALA A 65 7.39 -7.95 -11.79
CA ALA A 65 6.42 -7.16 -11.04
C ALA A 65 5.71 -6.10 -11.90
N ALA A 66 6.38 -5.52 -12.90
CA ALA A 66 5.77 -4.57 -13.83
C ALA A 66 4.84 -5.25 -14.85
N ILE A 67 5.14 -6.50 -15.23
CA ILE A 67 4.36 -7.27 -16.20
C ILE A 67 3.21 -8.05 -15.52
N TRP A 68 3.40 -8.48 -14.28
CA TRP A 68 2.44 -9.25 -13.49
C TRP A 68 1.01 -8.69 -13.49
N PRO A 69 0.79 -7.37 -13.33
CA PRO A 69 -0.54 -6.77 -13.30
C PRO A 69 -1.27 -6.93 -14.64
N ARG A 70 -0.52 -7.01 -15.75
CA ARG A 70 -1.04 -7.19 -17.11
C ARG A 70 -1.38 -8.65 -17.41
N CYS A 71 -0.64 -9.60 -16.83
CA CYS A 71 -0.77 -11.04 -17.12
C CYS A 71 -1.73 -11.78 -16.18
N VAL A 72 -1.75 -11.44 -14.88
CA VAL A 72 -2.49 -12.21 -13.85
C VAL A 72 -3.83 -11.55 -13.48
N GLY A 73 -4.11 -10.35 -14.03
CA GLY A 73 -5.37 -9.65 -13.82
C GLY A 73 -5.45 -9.06 -12.41
N LEU A 74 -5.11 -7.77 -12.31
CA LEU A 74 -5.27 -6.91 -11.11
C LEU A 74 -6.62 -7.06 -10.38
N GLN A 75 -7.65 -7.58 -11.04
CA GLN A 75 -8.98 -7.78 -10.47
C GLN A 75 -8.99 -8.73 -9.27
N SER A 76 -8.19 -9.80 -9.29
CA SER A 76 -8.15 -10.76 -8.17
C SER A 76 -7.47 -10.16 -6.93
N ALA A 77 -6.36 -9.44 -7.13
CA ALA A 77 -5.65 -8.74 -6.06
C ALA A 77 -6.49 -7.58 -5.49
N ARG A 78 -7.21 -6.84 -6.35
CA ARG A 78 -8.16 -5.80 -5.92
C ARG A 78 -9.29 -6.38 -5.09
N GLY A 79 -9.83 -7.54 -5.46
CA GLY A 79 -10.86 -8.24 -4.67
C GLY A 79 -10.39 -8.55 -3.24
N GLY A 80 -9.16 -9.07 -3.10
CA GLY A 80 -8.56 -9.32 -1.79
C GLY A 80 -8.35 -8.04 -0.96
N ALA A 81 -7.85 -6.97 -1.59
CA ALA A 81 -7.66 -5.68 -0.92
C ALA A 81 -8.99 -5.02 -0.51
N VAL A 82 -10.05 -5.13 -1.33
CA VAL A 82 -11.41 -4.69 -0.96
C VAL A 82 -11.93 -5.48 0.22
N GLY A 83 -11.73 -6.81 0.24
CA GLY A 83 -12.11 -7.65 1.36
C GLY A 83 -11.37 -7.27 2.65
N ALA A 84 -10.06 -7.01 2.57
CA ALA A 84 -9.26 -6.55 3.71
C ALA A 84 -9.73 -5.19 4.24
N LEU A 85 -10.00 -4.23 3.35
CA LEU A 85 -10.59 -2.94 3.74
C LEU A 85 -11.93 -3.15 4.46
N GLN A 86 -12.81 -4.00 3.92
CA GLN A 86 -14.12 -4.25 4.50
C GLN A 86 -14.04 -4.94 5.86
N ALA A 87 -13.06 -5.84 6.07
CA ALA A 87 -12.93 -6.62 7.29
C ALA A 87 -12.22 -5.87 8.43
N TYR A 88 -11.18 -5.09 8.12
CA TYR A 88 -10.24 -4.57 9.14
C TYR A 88 -10.26 -3.05 9.32
N TYR A 89 -10.92 -2.30 8.44
CA TYR A 89 -10.96 -0.83 8.56
C TYR A 89 -11.74 -0.39 9.80
N ALA A 90 -11.11 0.45 10.64
CA ALA A 90 -11.67 1.01 11.87
C ALA A 90 -12.23 -0.03 12.86
N VAL A 91 -11.59 -1.21 12.89
CA VAL A 91 -11.85 -2.26 13.88
C VAL A 91 -10.84 -2.10 15.05
N PRO A 92 -11.29 -2.21 16.31
CA PRO A 92 -10.36 -2.25 17.45
C PRO A 92 -9.34 -3.38 17.25
N ASP A 93 -8.07 -3.14 17.58
CA ASP A 93 -6.89 -3.99 17.27
C ASP A 93 -6.23 -3.77 15.89
N TYR A 94 -6.88 -3.07 14.95
CA TYR A 94 -6.36 -2.79 13.60
C TYR A 94 -6.23 -1.29 13.29
N GLU A 95 -5.83 -0.49 14.28
CA GLU A 95 -5.67 0.96 14.13
C GLU A 95 -4.54 1.32 13.16
N GLU A 96 -3.44 0.57 13.18
CA GLU A 96 -2.30 0.75 12.25
C GLU A 96 -2.72 0.59 10.78
N PHE A 97 -3.60 -0.38 10.51
CA PHE A 97 -4.15 -0.58 9.16
C PHE A 97 -5.03 0.61 8.75
N THR A 98 -5.84 1.11 9.68
CA THR A 98 -6.71 2.28 9.44
C THR A 98 -5.87 3.52 9.14
N ALA A 99 -4.83 3.77 9.93
CA ALA A 99 -3.90 4.89 9.73
C ALA A 99 -3.15 4.80 8.39
N ALA A 100 -2.71 3.60 7.99
CA ALA A 100 -2.07 3.38 6.70
C ALA A 100 -3.02 3.68 5.52
N VAL A 101 -4.28 3.26 5.63
CA VAL A 101 -5.31 3.53 4.61
C VAL A 101 -5.62 5.03 4.55
N ASP A 102 -5.79 5.71 5.68
CA ASP A 102 -6.09 7.14 5.74
C ASP A 102 -4.92 7.99 5.21
N LEU A 103 -3.68 7.59 5.50
CA LEU A 103 -2.48 8.19 4.91
C LEU A 103 -2.45 7.99 3.38
N ALA A 104 -2.69 6.78 2.91
CA ALA A 104 -2.71 6.50 1.47
C ALA A 104 -3.78 7.34 0.74
N GLN A 105 -4.96 7.48 1.34
CA GLN A 105 -6.06 8.26 0.75
C GLN A 105 -5.76 9.75 0.69
N THR A 106 -5.19 10.31 1.75
CA THR A 106 -4.82 11.73 1.81
C THR A 106 -3.64 12.05 0.89
N TYR A 107 -2.62 11.17 0.85
CA TYR A 107 -1.41 11.35 0.04
C TYR A 107 -1.65 11.14 -1.47
N LEU A 108 -2.35 10.06 -1.82
CA LEU A 108 -2.65 9.73 -3.22
C LEU A 108 -3.91 10.45 -3.74
N GLN A 109 -4.66 11.12 -2.86
CA GLN A 109 -5.90 11.82 -3.17
C GLN A 109 -6.93 10.87 -3.80
N CYS A 110 -7.16 9.74 -3.14
CA CYS A 110 -8.06 8.67 -3.59
C CYS A 110 -9.03 8.26 -2.48
N CYS A 111 -10.12 7.58 -2.84
CA CYS A 111 -11.10 7.07 -1.87
C CYS A 111 -11.45 5.60 -2.13
N GLY A 112 -11.24 4.77 -1.10
CA GLY A 112 -11.40 3.31 -1.19
C GLY A 112 -10.34 2.60 -2.04
N ILE A 113 -10.44 1.28 -2.15
CA ILE A 113 -9.51 0.50 -3.00
C ILE A 113 -9.87 0.66 -4.48
N THR A 114 -11.15 0.60 -4.81
CA THR A 114 -11.66 0.80 -6.16
C THR A 114 -12.65 1.93 -6.29
N ASP A 115 -13.50 2.09 -5.28
CA ASP A 115 -14.51 3.13 -5.25
C ASP A 115 -14.84 3.44 -3.79
N ALA A 116 -15.38 4.63 -3.54
CA ALA A 116 -15.94 5.00 -2.24
C ALA A 116 -16.97 3.97 -1.72
N ARG A 117 -17.71 3.31 -2.62
CA ARG A 117 -18.67 2.25 -2.29
C ARG A 117 -18.05 1.02 -1.62
N ASN A 118 -16.72 0.86 -1.63
CA ASN A 118 -16.09 -0.22 -0.89
C ASN A 118 -16.37 -0.13 0.62
N TYR A 119 -16.63 1.09 1.14
CA TYR A 119 -16.99 1.32 2.53
C TYR A 119 -18.43 0.92 2.88
N ASP A 120 -19.36 0.90 1.91
CA ASP A 120 -20.77 0.59 2.18
C ASP A 120 -20.97 -0.81 2.80
N MET A 121 -20.11 -1.76 2.40
CA MET A 121 -20.11 -3.15 2.88
C MET A 121 -19.04 -3.42 3.95
N SER A 122 -18.38 -2.38 4.46
CA SER A 122 -17.35 -2.54 5.48
C SER A 122 -17.94 -2.77 6.87
N VAL A 123 -17.21 -3.49 7.72
CA VAL A 123 -17.55 -3.70 9.14
C VAL A 123 -17.71 -2.36 9.86
N TRP A 124 -16.89 -1.36 9.53
CA TRP A 124 -17.00 0.00 10.05
C TRP A 124 -18.40 0.59 9.87
N GLN A 125 -18.94 0.48 8.65
CA GLN A 125 -20.26 1.01 8.30
C GLN A 125 -21.39 0.15 8.89
N LEU A 126 -21.27 -1.17 8.78
CA LEU A 126 -22.28 -2.13 9.25
C LEU A 126 -22.43 -2.14 10.77
N ARG A 127 -21.31 -2.07 11.52
CA ARG A 127 -21.32 -2.02 12.99
C ARG A 127 -21.53 -0.60 13.54
N ARG A 128 -21.66 0.42 12.67
CA ARG A 128 -21.72 1.85 13.06
C ARG A 128 -20.58 2.23 14.02
N LEU A 129 -19.40 1.66 13.78
CA LEU A 129 -18.18 2.04 14.51
C LEU A 129 -17.76 3.46 14.10
N GLY A 130 -18.13 3.87 12.88
CA GLY A 130 -17.99 5.25 12.43
C GLY A 130 -19.00 6.23 13.03
N PRO A 131 -18.67 7.54 13.02
CA PRO A 131 -19.63 8.58 13.35
C PRO A 131 -20.92 8.47 12.51
N ARG A 132 -22.07 8.62 13.16
CA ARG A 132 -23.38 8.46 12.50
C ARG A 132 -23.54 9.44 11.35
N GLY A 133 -23.92 8.94 10.18
CA GLY A 133 -24.24 9.76 9.01
C GLY A 133 -23.09 9.98 8.03
N LEU A 134 -21.94 9.35 8.25
CA LEU A 134 -20.85 9.31 7.26
C LEU A 134 -21.09 8.16 6.26
N SER A 135 -21.00 8.47 4.96
CA SER A 135 -20.95 7.48 3.89
C SER A 135 -19.52 7.01 3.62
N VAL A 136 -18.54 7.89 3.84
CA VAL A 136 -17.10 7.63 3.65
C VAL A 136 -16.29 8.21 4.81
N PRO A 137 -15.09 7.69 5.08
CA PRO A 137 -14.21 8.29 6.08
C PRO A 137 -13.77 9.70 5.68
N LEU A 138 -13.39 10.50 6.68
CA LEU A 138 -12.97 11.89 6.49
C LEU A 138 -11.67 12.03 5.69
N SER A 139 -10.83 10.99 5.69
CA SER A 139 -9.61 10.88 4.87
C SER A 139 -9.88 10.90 3.37
N CYS A 140 -11.07 10.48 2.92
CA CYS A 140 -11.55 10.60 1.54
C CYS A 140 -11.98 12.03 1.14
N CYS A 141 -12.09 12.95 2.10
CA CYS A 141 -12.51 14.31 1.83
C CYS A 141 -11.32 15.19 1.45
N VAL A 142 -11.58 16.18 0.59
CA VAL A 142 -10.58 17.22 0.32
C VAL A 142 -10.40 18.06 1.58
N GLN A 143 -9.16 18.16 2.04
CA GLN A 143 -8.77 18.86 3.27
C GLN A 143 -8.47 20.34 2.97
N THR A 144 -8.73 21.23 3.93
CA THR A 144 -8.28 22.63 3.85
C THR A 144 -6.88 22.69 4.46
N GLU A 145 -5.85 23.09 3.69
CA GLU A 145 -4.42 23.24 4.04
C GLU A 145 -3.82 22.50 5.27
N ASP A 146 -2.78 21.70 5.03
CA ASP A 146 -1.78 21.17 5.98
C ASP A 146 -2.27 20.61 7.32
N VAL A 147 -3.45 19.98 7.34
CA VAL A 147 -3.90 19.24 8.52
C VAL A 147 -3.48 17.78 8.42
N SER A 148 -2.76 17.33 9.44
CA SER A 148 -2.21 15.97 9.61
C SER A 148 -3.23 14.88 9.27
N TYR A 149 -2.75 13.80 8.63
CA TYR A 149 -3.54 12.60 8.27
C TYR A 149 -4.25 11.95 9.48
N LEU A 150 -3.80 12.21 10.71
CA LEU A 150 -4.45 11.78 11.94
C LEU A 150 -5.74 12.56 12.27
N ASN A 151 -5.89 13.79 11.77
CA ASN A 151 -7.04 14.65 12.04
C ASN A 151 -7.49 15.41 10.77
N PRO A 152 -8.08 14.71 9.79
CA PRO A 152 -8.58 15.33 8.57
C PRO A 152 -9.73 16.32 8.89
N VAL A 153 -9.53 17.61 8.59
CA VAL A 153 -10.56 18.64 8.57
C VAL A 153 -11.03 18.93 7.13
N PRO A 154 -12.18 18.38 6.71
CA PRO A 154 -12.67 18.55 5.34
C PRO A 154 -13.05 20.01 5.05
N VAL A 155 -12.80 20.48 3.83
CA VAL A 155 -13.27 21.79 3.34
C VAL A 155 -14.77 21.94 3.54
N ASN A 156 -15.52 20.88 3.25
CA ASN A 156 -16.94 20.85 3.48
C ASN A 156 -17.40 19.41 3.73
N GLN A 157 -17.69 19.09 5.00
CA GLN A 157 -18.07 17.73 5.40
C GLN A 157 -19.38 17.28 4.74
N SER A 158 -20.42 18.12 4.71
CA SER A 158 -21.71 17.74 4.13
C SER A 158 -21.62 17.46 2.63
N ARG A 159 -20.92 18.31 1.87
CA ARG A 159 -20.68 18.09 0.43
C ARG A 159 -19.79 16.87 0.16
N CYS A 160 -18.82 16.60 1.02
CA CYS A 160 -18.02 15.39 0.89
C CYS A 160 -18.84 14.13 1.12
N GLN A 161 -19.86 14.15 1.98
CA GLN A 161 -20.65 12.98 2.37
C GLN A 161 -21.90 12.74 1.49
N ASP A 162 -22.18 13.64 0.54
CA ASP A 162 -23.29 13.50 -0.41
C ASP A 162 -23.20 12.19 -1.22
N ILE A 163 -24.37 11.69 -1.64
CA ILE A 163 -24.49 10.45 -2.43
C ILE A 163 -23.83 10.62 -3.81
N GLN A 164 -23.90 11.82 -4.38
CA GLN A 164 -23.22 12.15 -5.62
C GLN A 164 -21.80 12.64 -5.32
N PRO A 165 -20.75 11.89 -5.73
CA PRO A 165 -19.38 12.30 -5.49
C PRO A 165 -19.07 13.57 -6.31
N ASN A 166 -18.63 14.62 -5.63
CA ASN A 166 -18.13 15.84 -6.26
C ASN A 166 -16.60 15.90 -6.10
N PRO A 167 -15.81 15.91 -7.20
CA PRO A 167 -14.35 15.89 -7.13
C PRO A 167 -13.75 17.10 -6.42
N THR A 168 -14.50 18.19 -6.27
CA THR A 168 -14.07 19.40 -5.54
C THR A 168 -14.03 19.18 -4.02
N TYR A 169 -14.84 18.25 -3.49
CA TYR A 169 -15.01 18.05 -2.03
C TYR A 169 -14.67 16.64 -1.56
N ARG A 170 -14.67 15.66 -2.48
CA ARG A 170 -14.29 14.27 -2.22
C ARG A 170 -13.20 13.88 -3.21
N HIS A 171 -12.16 13.20 -2.73
CA HIS A 171 -11.17 12.59 -3.60
C HIS A 171 -11.84 11.62 -4.57
N ALA A 172 -11.85 12.00 -5.84
CA ALA A 172 -12.30 11.15 -6.93
C ALA A 172 -11.09 10.38 -7.50
N GLN A 173 -11.35 9.21 -8.09
CA GLN A 173 -10.35 8.45 -8.85
C GLN A 173 -10.02 9.21 -10.15
N VAL A 174 -9.27 10.31 -10.05
CA VAL A 174 -8.90 11.14 -11.20
C VAL A 174 -7.75 10.42 -11.92
N TYR A 175 -7.97 10.04 -13.19
CA TYR A 175 -7.00 9.40 -14.10
C TYR A 175 -6.55 7.96 -13.77
N GLY A 176 -7.43 7.07 -13.31
CA GLY A 176 -7.07 5.64 -13.15
C GLY A 176 -5.96 5.39 -12.11
N LEU A 177 -5.64 6.40 -11.30
CA LEU A 177 -4.79 6.29 -10.13
C LEU A 177 -5.61 5.71 -9.00
N GLN A 178 -5.60 4.38 -8.94
CA GLN A 178 -6.12 3.64 -7.81
C GLN A 178 -5.28 3.97 -6.56
N CYS A 179 -5.81 3.82 -5.33
CA CYS A 179 -4.97 3.87 -4.12
C CYS A 179 -3.84 2.81 -4.11
N SER A 180 -3.84 1.90 -5.09
CA SER A 180 -2.77 0.91 -5.33
C SER A 180 -1.70 1.38 -6.33
N SER A 181 -1.88 2.51 -7.04
CA SER A 181 -0.95 3.00 -8.08
C SER A 181 0.08 3.97 -7.51
N VAL A 182 0.84 3.52 -6.51
CA VAL A 182 1.92 4.29 -5.88
C VAL A 182 3.10 4.53 -6.85
N GLU A 183 3.31 3.64 -7.83
CA GLU A 183 4.44 3.71 -8.78
C GLU A 183 4.46 4.96 -9.67
N HIS A 184 3.31 5.56 -9.99
CA HIS A 184 3.27 6.65 -10.98
C HIS A 184 3.69 8.03 -10.44
N ARG A 185 3.74 8.21 -9.11
CA ARG A 185 4.17 9.48 -8.48
C ARG A 185 5.55 9.45 -7.83
N LEU A 186 6.11 8.26 -7.52
CA LEU A 186 7.43 8.17 -6.88
C LEU A 186 8.60 8.30 -7.86
N PHE A 187 8.36 8.11 -9.16
CA PHE A 187 9.39 8.13 -10.21
C PHE A 187 9.14 9.19 -11.30
N GLY A 188 8.26 10.15 -11.05
CA GLY A 188 7.91 11.26 -11.96
C GLY A 188 8.49 12.59 -11.50
#